data_AF-A0AAP2UHR8-F1
#
_entry.id   AF-A0AAP2UHR8-F1
#
_cell.length_a   1.000
_cell.length_b   1.000
_cell.length_c   1.000
_cell.angle_alpha   90.00
_cell.angle_beta   90.00
_cell.angle_gamma   90.00
#
_symmetry.space_group_name_H-M   'P 1'
#
loop_
_entity.id
_entity.type
_entity.pdbx_description
1 polymer ?
#
loop_
_entity_poly.entity_id
_entity_poly.type
_entity_poly.pdbx_seq_one_letter_code
_entity_poly.pdbx_strand_id
1 'polypeptide(L)'
;MNITISENKRYFKKNNKNFFYFADTCWSAFTNIDLDSWEYYLQYRRRQGFNVLQINILPQWDASETHFNYQPFEKDNDGFYDYFHIKQEYFQHARKMCERAKEFGFELALVVLWCNYVPDTWANKLMKSKTMPFDAIENYIKKVHETFSTFNPFYIISGDTDLENQSSINHYRKASHLLRHLAPDCLQSYHIRGRMVELPEEIIDEIDFYMYQTGHSAKESDKEMCYQMPEYFLTNYPVKPLINSEPCYESIGYAGNMYGRFHQFDIRRAAWQSLLAGASAGITYGAGGVYSWHEYGKHFSPCIGEGFDMPHPWQIALHYPGAWDYSDIKHIFCEYKITDLNPRQDILLNETKEIRIAEYQNRYFIYVPENTTIKLKMDINDIESIIILDLETRRKEIGNKYKKDGICCLEMHTFGHDVLYIVELKNI
;
A
#
# COMPACT_ATOMS: atom_id res chain seq x y z
N MET A 1 -14.86 14.74 -9.75
CA MET A 1 -13.73 15.56 -9.28
C MET A 1 -12.55 14.61 -9.20
N ASN A 2 -11.61 14.74 -10.13
CA ASN A 2 -10.68 13.66 -10.47
C ASN A 2 -9.33 13.87 -9.76
N ILE A 3 -8.62 12.76 -9.55
CA ILE A 3 -7.26 12.78 -9.02
C ILE A 3 -6.31 12.88 -10.21
N THR A 4 -5.32 13.74 -10.10
CA THR A 4 -4.31 13.95 -11.14
C THR A 4 -2.92 13.83 -10.55
N ILE A 5 -1.92 13.64 -11.41
CA ILE A 5 -0.51 13.68 -11.00
C ILE A 5 -0.07 15.14 -10.93
N SER A 6 0.77 15.45 -9.93
CA SER A 6 1.43 16.76 -9.77
C SER A 6 2.41 17.08 -10.90
N GLU A 7 2.79 18.34 -11.03
CA GLU A 7 3.67 18.82 -12.10
C GLU A 7 5.09 18.21 -12.01
N ASN A 8 5.58 17.98 -10.79
CA ASN A 8 6.87 17.32 -10.54
C ASN A 8 6.78 15.79 -10.61
N LYS A 9 5.59 15.23 -10.88
CA LYS A 9 5.31 13.80 -10.97
C LYS A 9 5.66 12.99 -9.72
N ARG A 10 5.72 13.60 -8.53
CA ARG A 10 6.09 12.89 -7.28
C ARG A 10 4.89 12.54 -6.39
N TYR A 11 3.77 13.24 -6.54
CA TYR A 11 2.58 13.06 -5.70
C TYR A 11 1.29 13.31 -6.47
N PHE A 12 0.14 13.09 -5.81
CA PHE A 12 -1.18 13.29 -6.41
C PHE A 12 -1.84 14.60 -5.98
N LYS A 13 -2.74 15.11 -6.80
CA LYS A 13 -3.63 16.23 -6.48
C LYS A 13 -5.08 15.81 -6.63
N LYS A 14 -5.94 16.31 -5.74
CA LYS A 14 -7.39 16.24 -5.86
C LYS A 14 -7.94 17.65 -5.74
N ASN A 15 -8.56 18.16 -6.81
CA ASN A 15 -9.05 19.54 -6.89
C ASN A 15 -7.95 20.58 -6.62
N ASN A 16 -6.78 20.42 -7.24
CA ASN A 16 -5.59 21.26 -7.06
C ASN A 16 -5.02 21.30 -5.64
N LYS A 17 -5.50 20.46 -4.72
CA LYS A 17 -4.94 20.27 -3.38
C LYS A 17 -4.15 18.97 -3.32
N ASN A 18 -3.10 18.96 -2.51
CA ASN A 18 -2.29 17.77 -2.28
C ASN A 18 -3.18 16.61 -1.82
N PHE A 19 -2.95 15.45 -2.41
CA PHE A 19 -3.64 14.22 -2.09
C PHE A 19 -2.59 13.17 -1.71
N PHE A 20 -2.44 12.95 -0.42
CA PHE A 20 -1.66 11.82 0.10
C PHE A 20 -2.50 10.55 -0.02
N TYR A 21 -2.04 9.57 -0.81
CA TYR A 21 -2.72 8.29 -0.96
C TYR A 21 -2.57 7.51 0.35
N PHE A 22 -3.64 7.48 1.14
CA PHE A 22 -3.64 6.86 2.47
C PHE A 22 -4.69 5.77 2.52
N ALA A 23 -4.24 4.55 2.24
CA ALA A 23 -5.12 3.43 1.96
C ALA A 23 -5.20 2.42 3.10
N ASP A 24 -6.35 1.74 3.18
CA ASP A 24 -6.49 0.48 3.89
C ASP A 24 -6.70 -0.66 2.88
N THR A 25 -6.16 -1.83 3.19
CA THR A 25 -6.32 -3.05 2.39
C THR A 25 -7.58 -3.82 2.80
N CYS A 26 -8.52 -3.96 1.86
CA CYS A 26 -9.73 -4.77 2.03
C CYS A 26 -9.99 -5.59 0.76
N TRP A 27 -9.09 -6.53 0.45
CA TRP A 27 -9.07 -7.26 -0.81
C TRP A 27 -10.39 -7.97 -1.12
N SER A 28 -11.03 -8.60 -0.13
CA SER A 28 -12.24 -9.42 -0.31
C SER A 28 -13.57 -8.66 -0.17
N ALA A 29 -13.58 -7.33 -0.26
CA ALA A 29 -14.76 -6.53 0.07
C ALA A 29 -16.04 -6.98 -0.65
N PHE A 30 -15.99 -7.17 -1.97
CA PHE A 30 -17.16 -7.51 -2.80
C PHE A 30 -17.67 -8.94 -2.63
N THR A 31 -16.97 -9.79 -1.88
CA THR A 31 -17.35 -11.20 -1.69
C THR A 31 -17.70 -11.52 -0.26
N ASN A 32 -17.06 -10.87 0.71
CA ASN A 32 -17.08 -11.33 2.10
C ASN A 32 -17.85 -10.42 3.04
N ILE A 33 -18.27 -9.22 2.61
CA ILE A 33 -18.79 -8.19 3.51
C ILE A 33 -20.26 -7.91 3.20
N ASP A 34 -21.13 -7.98 4.21
CA ASP A 34 -22.49 -7.46 4.11
C ASP A 34 -22.53 -5.93 4.23
N LEU A 35 -23.65 -5.32 3.86
CA LEU A 35 -23.75 -3.85 3.83
C LEU A 35 -23.64 -3.17 5.20
N ASP A 36 -24.11 -3.81 6.28
CA ASP A 36 -24.05 -3.23 7.63
C ASP A 36 -22.61 -3.24 8.15
N SER A 37 -21.92 -4.37 7.97
CA SER A 37 -20.51 -4.50 8.31
C SER A 37 -19.62 -3.60 7.44
N TRP A 38 -19.95 -3.43 6.16
CA TRP A 38 -19.26 -2.51 5.26
C TRP A 38 -19.40 -1.06 5.74
N GLU A 39 -20.61 -0.64 6.09
CA GLU A 39 -20.84 0.70 6.62
C GLU A 39 -20.12 0.92 7.94
N TYR A 40 -20.14 -0.05 8.86
CA TYR A 40 -19.39 0.02 10.11
C TYR A 40 -17.89 0.22 9.85
N TYR A 41 -17.31 -0.57 8.94
CA TYR A 41 -15.93 -0.45 8.51
C TYR A 41 -15.62 0.94 7.92
N LEU A 42 -16.43 1.42 6.97
CA LEU A 42 -16.26 2.73 6.34
C LEU A 42 -16.33 3.87 7.36
N GLN A 43 -17.29 3.82 8.28
CA GLN A 43 -17.42 4.79 9.36
C GLN A 43 -16.17 4.81 10.23
N TYR A 44 -15.67 3.63 10.63
CA TYR A 44 -14.51 3.54 11.50
C TYR A 44 -13.23 4.01 10.80
N ARG A 45 -12.94 3.55 9.58
CA ARG A 45 -11.76 3.96 8.81
C ARG A 45 -11.74 5.43 8.47
N ARG A 46 -12.91 6.04 8.22
CA ARG A 46 -13.03 7.49 8.00
C ARG A 46 -12.56 8.28 9.22
N ARG A 47 -12.85 7.80 10.44
CA ARG A 47 -12.40 8.44 11.70
C ARG A 47 -10.89 8.39 11.88
N GLN A 48 -10.26 7.36 11.33
CA GLN A 48 -8.80 7.18 11.29
C GLN A 48 -8.17 7.91 10.08
N GLY A 49 -8.96 8.68 9.33
CA GLY A 49 -8.45 9.51 8.25
C GLY A 49 -8.11 8.78 6.94
N PHE A 50 -8.32 7.47 6.83
CA PHE A 50 -8.15 6.74 5.56
C PHE A 50 -8.97 7.41 4.45
N ASN A 51 -8.40 7.51 3.25
CA ASN A 51 -9.04 8.17 2.11
C ASN A 51 -9.02 7.34 0.83
N VAL A 52 -8.37 6.18 0.82
CA VAL A 52 -8.39 5.22 -0.28
C VAL A 52 -8.72 3.83 0.26
N LEU A 53 -9.45 3.03 -0.50
CA LEU A 53 -9.70 1.61 -0.21
C LEU A 53 -9.15 0.76 -1.34
N GLN A 54 -8.24 -0.15 -1.03
CA GLN A 54 -7.73 -1.14 -1.98
C GLN A 54 -8.62 -2.38 -1.96
N ILE A 55 -9.24 -2.69 -3.10
CA ILE A 55 -10.27 -3.75 -3.23
C ILE A 55 -10.03 -4.52 -4.52
N ASN A 56 -10.19 -5.85 -4.48
CA ASN A 56 -10.19 -6.64 -5.70
C ASN A 56 -11.57 -6.65 -6.36
N ILE A 57 -11.61 -6.38 -7.66
CA ILE A 57 -12.86 -6.47 -8.42
C ILE A 57 -13.33 -7.92 -8.52
N LEU A 58 -12.40 -8.86 -8.68
CA LEU A 58 -12.70 -10.29 -8.68
C LEU A 58 -12.39 -10.91 -7.30
N PRO A 59 -13.03 -12.03 -6.93
CA PRO A 59 -12.80 -12.71 -5.66
C PRO A 59 -11.32 -12.90 -5.33
N GLN A 60 -10.92 -12.48 -4.13
CA GLN A 60 -9.56 -12.72 -3.65
C GLN A 60 -9.35 -14.21 -3.39
N TRP A 61 -8.27 -14.74 -3.94
CA TRP A 61 -8.01 -16.18 -4.01
C TRP A 61 -7.72 -16.82 -2.63
N ASP A 62 -7.19 -16.05 -1.69
CA ASP A 62 -6.93 -16.42 -0.30
C ASP A 62 -7.87 -15.71 0.70
N ALA A 63 -9.04 -15.27 0.26
CA ALA A 63 -10.06 -14.74 1.16
C ALA A 63 -10.50 -15.79 2.21
N SER A 64 -10.96 -15.33 3.37
CA SER A 64 -11.57 -16.23 4.35
C SER A 64 -12.85 -16.85 3.78
N GLU A 65 -13.19 -18.04 4.23
CA GLU A 65 -14.47 -18.66 3.90
C GLU A 65 -15.63 -17.74 4.30
N THR A 66 -16.64 -17.61 3.43
CA THR A 66 -17.83 -16.80 3.70
C THR A 66 -19.10 -17.60 3.43
N HIS A 67 -20.19 -17.20 4.08
CA HIS A 67 -21.53 -17.74 3.82
C HIS A 67 -22.24 -17.03 2.65
N PHE A 68 -21.69 -15.89 2.18
CA PHE A 68 -22.17 -15.23 0.98
C PHE A 68 -21.80 -16.01 -0.28
N ASN A 69 -22.61 -15.84 -1.32
CA ASN A 69 -22.38 -16.50 -2.61
C ASN A 69 -22.37 -15.48 -3.76
N TYR A 70 -21.50 -14.48 -3.64
CA TYR A 70 -21.27 -13.50 -4.70
C TYR A 70 -20.27 -14.07 -5.71
N GLN A 71 -20.75 -14.41 -6.91
CA GLN A 71 -19.95 -15.00 -7.99
C GLN A 71 -19.94 -14.06 -9.20
N PRO A 72 -18.77 -13.65 -9.74
CA PRO A 72 -18.69 -12.73 -10.88
C PRO A 72 -19.07 -13.37 -12.22
N PHE A 73 -18.96 -14.70 -12.33
CA PHE A 73 -19.21 -15.46 -13.54
C PHE A 73 -20.08 -16.69 -13.23
N GLU A 74 -20.75 -17.22 -14.24
CA GLU A 74 -21.29 -18.58 -14.18
C GLU A 74 -20.16 -19.60 -14.02
N LYS A 75 -20.51 -20.78 -13.51
CA LYS A 75 -19.59 -21.91 -13.42
C LYS A 75 -19.94 -22.94 -14.48
N ASP A 76 -18.91 -23.51 -15.11
CA ASP A 76 -19.06 -24.63 -16.02
C ASP A 76 -19.36 -25.95 -15.26
N ASN A 77 -19.51 -27.04 -16.02
CA ASN A 77 -19.82 -28.37 -15.47
C ASN A 77 -18.71 -28.91 -14.53
N ASP A 78 -17.48 -28.41 -14.65
CA ASP A 78 -16.35 -28.79 -13.81
C ASP A 78 -16.24 -27.90 -12.55
N GLY A 79 -17.12 -26.89 -12.42
CA GLY A 79 -17.16 -25.95 -11.30
C GLY A 79 -16.20 -24.77 -11.42
N PHE A 80 -15.58 -24.57 -12.58
CA PHE A 80 -14.70 -23.42 -12.85
C PHE A 80 -15.48 -22.26 -13.47
N TYR A 81 -14.95 -21.04 -13.36
CA TYR A 81 -15.59 -19.89 -13.98
C TYR A 81 -15.63 -20.00 -15.51
N ASP A 82 -16.81 -19.78 -16.07
CA ASP A 82 -16.99 -19.48 -17.47
C ASP A 82 -16.92 -17.95 -17.66
N TYR A 83 -15.72 -17.48 -18.00
CA TYR A 83 -15.41 -16.05 -18.11
C TYR A 83 -16.20 -15.30 -19.20
N PHE A 84 -16.93 -16.00 -20.07
CA PHE A 84 -17.80 -15.37 -21.07
C PHE A 84 -19.20 -15.07 -20.54
N HIS A 85 -19.60 -15.67 -19.42
CA HIS A 85 -20.92 -15.55 -18.83
C HIS A 85 -20.86 -14.78 -17.50
N ILE A 86 -20.82 -13.44 -17.62
CA ILE A 86 -20.77 -12.49 -16.50
C ILE A 86 -22.12 -12.45 -15.75
N LYS A 87 -22.07 -12.52 -14.42
CA LYS A 87 -23.23 -12.35 -13.52
C LYS A 87 -23.46 -10.89 -13.18
N GLN A 88 -24.56 -10.32 -13.66
CA GLN A 88 -24.86 -8.90 -13.47
C GLN A 88 -25.06 -8.53 -11.99
N GLU A 89 -25.63 -9.44 -11.20
CA GLU A 89 -25.95 -9.25 -9.79
C GLU A 89 -24.69 -8.99 -8.96
N TYR A 90 -23.58 -9.66 -9.28
CA TYR A 90 -22.28 -9.45 -8.62
C TYR A 90 -21.78 -8.02 -8.82
N PHE A 91 -21.74 -7.56 -10.07
CA PHE A 91 -21.25 -6.21 -10.38
C PHE A 91 -22.20 -5.13 -9.88
N GLN A 92 -23.51 -5.38 -9.81
CA GLN A 92 -24.46 -4.47 -9.17
C GLN A 92 -24.23 -4.38 -7.65
N HIS A 93 -23.94 -5.50 -6.99
CA HIS A 93 -23.56 -5.51 -5.58
C HIS A 93 -22.25 -4.73 -5.34
N ALA A 94 -21.20 -5.04 -6.09
CA ALA A 94 -19.92 -4.34 -6.03
C ALA A 94 -20.07 -2.83 -6.26
N ARG A 95 -20.89 -2.43 -7.25
CA ARG A 95 -21.21 -1.03 -7.51
C ARG A 95 -21.86 -0.34 -6.30
N LYS A 96 -22.84 -0.98 -5.65
CA LYS A 96 -23.48 -0.42 -4.44
C LYS A 96 -22.48 -0.22 -3.30
N MET A 97 -21.55 -1.16 -3.12
CA MET A 97 -20.48 -1.02 -2.11
C MET A 97 -19.55 0.16 -2.44
N CYS A 98 -19.18 0.34 -3.72
CA CYS A 98 -18.42 1.49 -4.19
C CYS A 98 -19.17 2.81 -3.98
N GLU A 99 -20.46 2.88 -4.31
CA GLU A 99 -21.31 4.05 -4.08
C GLU A 99 -21.28 4.44 -2.60
N ARG A 100 -21.48 3.47 -1.70
CA ARG A 100 -21.42 3.70 -0.25
C ARG A 100 -20.04 4.22 0.17
N ALA A 101 -18.95 3.63 -0.31
CA ALA A 101 -17.60 4.11 0.00
C ALA A 101 -17.36 5.56 -0.47
N LYS A 102 -17.82 5.93 -1.67
CA LYS A 102 -17.74 7.31 -2.18
C LYS A 102 -18.55 8.28 -1.31
N GLU A 103 -19.74 7.89 -0.84
CA GLU A 103 -20.56 8.70 0.08
C GLU A 103 -19.86 8.96 1.42
N PHE A 104 -19.06 8.01 1.92
CA PHE A 104 -18.20 8.20 3.09
C PHE A 104 -16.93 9.01 2.79
N GLY A 105 -16.68 9.38 1.53
CA GLY A 105 -15.58 10.23 1.11
C GLY A 105 -14.31 9.50 0.71
N PHE A 106 -14.37 8.18 0.53
CA PHE A 106 -13.23 7.39 0.07
C PHE A 106 -13.03 7.51 -1.44
N GLU A 107 -11.79 7.35 -1.84
CA GLU A 107 -11.38 7.04 -3.20
C GLU A 107 -11.16 5.53 -3.32
N LEU A 108 -11.26 5.01 -4.53
CA LEU A 108 -11.23 3.57 -4.78
C LEU A 108 -9.96 3.23 -5.54
N ALA A 109 -9.22 2.25 -5.05
CA ALA A 109 -8.15 1.59 -5.78
C ALA A 109 -8.59 0.16 -6.09
N LEU A 110 -8.99 -0.07 -7.34
CA LEU A 110 -9.65 -1.30 -7.75
C LEU A 110 -8.70 -2.17 -8.56
N VAL A 111 -8.39 -3.36 -8.04
CA VAL A 111 -7.55 -4.34 -8.73
C VAL A 111 -8.36 -5.08 -9.77
N VAL A 112 -7.90 -5.01 -11.01
CA VAL A 112 -8.63 -5.48 -12.19
C VAL A 112 -8.42 -6.98 -12.41
N LEU A 113 -7.16 -7.45 -12.41
CA LEU A 113 -6.82 -8.86 -12.58
C LEU A 113 -5.75 -9.26 -11.55
N TRP A 114 -6.16 -9.99 -10.51
CA TRP A 114 -5.19 -10.60 -9.60
C TRP A 114 -4.43 -11.74 -10.32
N CYS A 115 -3.19 -12.04 -9.88
CA CYS A 115 -2.28 -12.96 -10.59
C CYS A 115 -2.88 -14.35 -10.85
N ASN A 116 -3.76 -14.87 -10.01
CA ASN A 116 -4.42 -16.17 -10.22
C ASN A 116 -5.29 -16.24 -11.48
N TYR A 117 -5.83 -15.12 -11.95
CA TYR A 117 -6.67 -15.05 -13.16
C TYR A 117 -5.87 -14.98 -14.47
N VAL A 118 -4.56 -14.76 -14.38
CA VAL A 118 -3.68 -14.46 -15.52
C VAL A 118 -2.72 -15.64 -15.76
N PRO A 119 -2.51 -16.08 -17.02
CA PRO A 119 -1.68 -17.25 -17.29
C PRO A 119 -0.24 -17.04 -16.87
N ASP A 120 0.43 -18.14 -16.54
CA ASP A 120 1.88 -18.21 -16.33
C ASP A 120 2.45 -17.34 -15.19
N THR A 121 1.59 -16.74 -14.37
CA THR A 121 2.01 -16.14 -13.09
C THR A 121 2.31 -17.23 -12.06
N TRP A 122 3.11 -16.90 -11.05
CA TRP A 122 3.40 -17.82 -9.94
C TRP A 122 2.13 -18.40 -9.29
N ALA A 123 1.10 -17.59 -9.03
CA ALA A 123 -0.13 -18.05 -8.37
C ALA A 123 -0.96 -18.94 -9.29
N ASN A 124 -1.10 -18.55 -10.56
CA ASN A 124 -1.84 -19.33 -11.55
C ASN A 124 -1.26 -20.74 -11.73
N LYS A 125 0.07 -20.87 -11.73
CA LYS A 125 0.78 -22.15 -11.80
C LYS A 125 0.51 -23.07 -10.59
N LEU A 126 0.20 -22.49 -9.42
CA LEU A 126 -0.08 -23.25 -8.19
C LEU A 126 -1.56 -23.63 -8.04
N MET A 127 -2.46 -22.93 -8.74
CA MET A 127 -3.89 -23.10 -8.57
C MET A 127 -4.49 -24.11 -9.56
N LYS A 128 -5.39 -24.95 -9.04
CA LYS A 128 -6.26 -25.79 -9.86
C LYS A 128 -7.47 -24.98 -10.29
N SER A 129 -7.31 -24.00 -11.18
CA SER A 129 -8.41 -23.20 -11.74
C SER A 129 -8.21 -22.91 -13.22
N LYS A 130 -9.30 -22.75 -13.98
CA LYS A 130 -9.21 -22.23 -15.36
C LYS A 130 -8.77 -20.78 -15.32
N THR A 131 -7.70 -20.48 -16.04
CA THR A 131 -7.21 -19.12 -16.31
C THR A 131 -8.21 -18.36 -17.17
N MET A 132 -8.32 -17.03 -17.00
CA MET A 132 -9.14 -16.20 -17.89
C MET A 132 -8.58 -16.27 -19.32
N PRO A 133 -9.35 -16.72 -20.32
CA PRO A 133 -8.93 -16.71 -21.71
C PRO A 133 -8.67 -15.29 -22.21
N PHE A 134 -7.69 -15.14 -23.11
CA PHE A 134 -7.28 -13.84 -23.63
C PHE A 134 -8.43 -13.06 -24.30
N ASP A 135 -9.34 -13.74 -24.99
CA ASP A 135 -10.52 -13.19 -25.65
C ASP A 135 -11.63 -12.78 -24.66
N ALA A 136 -11.75 -13.46 -23.52
CA ALA A 136 -12.71 -13.08 -22.46
C ALA A 136 -12.39 -11.72 -21.81
N ILE A 137 -11.13 -11.27 -21.84
CA ILE A 137 -10.69 -9.99 -21.26
C ILE A 137 -11.51 -8.82 -21.79
N GLU A 138 -11.86 -8.80 -23.08
CA GLU A 138 -12.57 -7.66 -23.65
C GLU A 138 -13.96 -7.46 -23.02
N ASN A 139 -14.73 -8.53 -22.88
CA ASN A 139 -16.06 -8.47 -22.27
C ASN A 139 -15.98 -8.15 -20.78
N TYR A 140 -14.99 -8.73 -20.07
CA TYR A 140 -14.75 -8.42 -18.67
C TYR A 140 -14.39 -6.93 -18.48
N ILE A 141 -13.50 -6.38 -19.28
CA ILE A 141 -13.07 -4.99 -19.16
C ILE A 141 -14.18 -3.99 -19.52
N LYS A 142 -15.00 -4.29 -20.52
CA LYS A 142 -16.22 -3.50 -20.79
C LYS A 142 -17.12 -3.47 -19.56
N LYS A 143 -17.31 -4.62 -18.90
CA LYS A 143 -18.11 -4.69 -17.67
C LYS A 143 -17.48 -3.90 -16.52
N VAL A 144 -16.16 -3.97 -16.35
CA VAL A 144 -15.41 -3.18 -15.35
C VAL A 144 -15.62 -1.69 -15.61
N HIS A 145 -15.51 -1.24 -16.85
CA HIS A 145 -15.72 0.15 -17.22
C HIS A 145 -17.14 0.63 -16.89
N GLU A 146 -18.16 -0.07 -17.40
CA GLU A 146 -19.58 0.24 -17.18
C GLU A 146 -19.96 0.32 -15.69
N THR A 147 -19.31 -0.52 -14.88
CA THR A 147 -19.63 -0.64 -13.46
C THR A 147 -18.90 0.39 -12.61
N PHE A 148 -17.62 0.66 -12.89
CA PHE A 148 -16.74 1.34 -11.93
C PHE A 148 -16.14 2.66 -12.42
N SER A 149 -16.00 2.91 -13.73
CA SER A 149 -15.25 4.09 -14.21
C SER A 149 -15.90 5.42 -13.82
N THR A 150 -17.22 5.45 -13.61
CA THR A 150 -17.92 6.66 -13.16
C THR A 150 -17.48 7.13 -11.77
N PHE A 151 -16.84 6.27 -10.97
CA PHE A 151 -16.29 6.63 -9.66
C PHE A 151 -14.89 7.27 -9.74
N ASN A 152 -14.28 7.30 -10.94
CA ASN A 152 -12.90 7.73 -11.19
C ASN A 152 -11.87 7.02 -10.28
N PRO A 153 -11.87 5.66 -10.21
CA PRO A 153 -10.94 4.93 -9.36
C PRO A 153 -9.49 5.05 -9.86
N PHE A 154 -8.54 4.74 -8.98
CA PHE A 154 -7.25 4.23 -9.41
C PHE A 154 -7.46 2.78 -9.87
N TYR A 155 -7.20 2.50 -11.14
CA TYR A 155 -7.21 1.13 -11.65
C TYR A 155 -5.85 0.48 -11.43
N ILE A 156 -5.83 -0.58 -10.65
CA ILE A 156 -4.63 -1.37 -10.43
C ILE A 156 -4.75 -2.58 -11.36
N ILE A 157 -4.05 -2.57 -12.48
CA ILE A 157 -4.26 -3.54 -13.57
C ILE A 157 -3.94 -4.98 -13.12
N SER A 158 -2.89 -5.12 -12.30
CA SER A 158 -2.42 -6.40 -11.78
C SER A 158 -2.60 -6.52 -10.27
N GLY A 159 -2.35 -7.70 -9.72
CA GLY A 159 -2.23 -7.95 -8.29
C GLY A 159 -1.19 -9.03 -8.01
N ASP A 160 -0.16 -8.70 -7.23
CA ASP A 160 0.88 -9.63 -6.75
C ASP A 160 1.55 -10.43 -7.88
N THR A 161 1.86 -9.75 -8.99
CA THR A 161 2.36 -10.38 -10.22
C THR A 161 3.88 -10.35 -10.34
N ASP A 162 4.46 -11.41 -10.91
CA ASP A 162 5.89 -11.59 -11.13
C ASP A 162 6.39 -11.08 -12.48
N LEU A 163 5.49 -10.78 -13.44
CA LEU A 163 5.79 -10.26 -14.78
C LEU A 163 6.92 -11.00 -15.55
N GLU A 164 7.11 -12.29 -15.28
CA GLU A 164 8.22 -13.07 -15.86
C GLU A 164 7.94 -13.57 -17.29
N ASN A 165 6.66 -13.68 -17.68
CA ASN A 165 6.24 -14.37 -18.90
C ASN A 165 5.49 -13.42 -19.85
N GLN A 166 5.81 -13.48 -21.15
CA GLN A 166 5.15 -12.61 -22.14
C GLN A 166 3.64 -12.84 -22.23
N SER A 167 3.16 -14.06 -21.97
CA SER A 167 1.73 -14.37 -21.92
C SER A 167 1.02 -13.58 -20.82
N SER A 168 1.58 -13.52 -19.61
CA SER A 168 1.02 -12.76 -18.48
C SER A 168 1.08 -11.26 -18.75
N ILE A 169 2.23 -10.76 -19.23
CA ILE A 169 2.41 -9.36 -19.64
C ILE A 169 1.36 -8.98 -20.69
N ASN A 170 1.16 -9.79 -21.73
CA ASN A 170 0.19 -9.51 -22.79
C ASN A 170 -1.26 -9.47 -22.26
N HIS A 171 -1.62 -10.33 -21.31
CA HIS A 171 -2.95 -10.30 -20.68
C HIS A 171 -3.19 -9.00 -19.92
N TYR A 172 -2.22 -8.59 -19.09
CA TYR A 172 -2.31 -7.33 -18.36
C TYR A 172 -2.34 -6.12 -19.28
N ARG A 173 -1.47 -6.08 -20.29
CA ARG A 173 -1.43 -4.99 -21.26
C ARG A 173 -2.71 -4.88 -22.07
N LYS A 174 -3.34 -6.00 -22.45
CA LYS A 174 -4.66 -5.98 -23.08
C LYS A 174 -5.72 -5.33 -22.17
N ALA A 175 -5.74 -5.69 -20.89
CA ALA A 175 -6.65 -5.07 -19.92
C ALA A 175 -6.38 -3.57 -19.72
N SER A 176 -5.10 -3.20 -19.57
CA SER A 176 -4.59 -1.82 -19.46
C SER A 176 -5.06 -0.97 -20.65
N HIS A 177 -4.76 -1.39 -21.89
CA HIS A 177 -5.10 -0.64 -23.11
C HIS A 177 -6.60 -0.47 -23.30
N LEU A 178 -7.39 -1.52 -23.06
CA LEU A 178 -8.85 -1.44 -23.14
C LEU A 178 -9.41 -0.45 -22.11
N LEU A 179 -8.96 -0.50 -20.86
CA LEU A 179 -9.39 0.46 -19.84
C LEU A 179 -8.89 1.88 -20.13
N ARG A 180 -7.68 2.04 -20.68
CA ARG A 180 -7.14 3.35 -21.07
C ARG A 180 -8.01 3.99 -22.16
N HIS A 181 -8.47 3.19 -23.12
CA HIS A 181 -9.36 3.66 -24.18
C HIS A 181 -10.76 4.02 -23.66
N LEU A 182 -11.34 3.18 -22.79
CA LEU A 182 -12.70 3.37 -22.28
C LEU A 182 -12.79 4.43 -21.16
N ALA A 183 -11.74 4.55 -20.33
CA ALA A 183 -11.69 5.40 -19.15
C ALA A 183 -10.34 6.17 -19.08
N PRO A 184 -10.06 7.06 -20.05
CA PRO A 184 -8.77 7.75 -20.17
C PRO A 184 -8.44 8.66 -18.97
N ASP A 185 -9.45 9.09 -18.21
CA ASP A 185 -9.28 9.98 -17.07
C ASP A 185 -8.96 9.27 -15.74
N CYS A 186 -9.03 7.93 -15.71
CA CYS A 186 -8.71 7.14 -14.51
C CYS A 186 -7.22 6.82 -14.48
N LEU A 187 -6.55 7.00 -13.34
CA LEU A 187 -5.13 6.65 -13.22
C LEU A 187 -4.94 5.13 -13.19
N GLN A 188 -3.86 4.62 -13.78
CA GLN A 188 -3.50 3.20 -13.81
C GLN A 188 -2.14 2.91 -13.20
N SER A 189 -2.02 1.77 -12.53
CA SER A 189 -0.78 1.22 -11.99
C SER A 189 -0.79 -0.30 -12.05
N TYR A 190 0.33 -0.92 -11.73
CA TYR A 190 0.48 -2.36 -11.56
C TYR A 190 0.90 -2.63 -10.12
N HIS A 191 0.21 -3.55 -9.45
CA HIS A 191 0.63 -4.10 -8.17
C HIS A 191 1.48 -5.35 -8.41
N ILE A 192 2.75 -5.29 -8.00
CA ILE A 192 3.77 -6.31 -8.28
C ILE A 192 4.01 -7.23 -7.09
N ARG A 193 4.61 -8.39 -7.37
CA ARG A 193 5.05 -9.38 -6.40
C ARG A 193 5.93 -8.76 -5.33
N GLY A 194 5.78 -9.24 -4.10
CA GLY A 194 6.59 -8.77 -2.98
C GLY A 194 8.09 -8.87 -3.25
N ARG A 195 8.81 -7.79 -2.94
CA ARG A 195 10.27 -7.62 -3.08
C ARG A 195 10.79 -7.65 -4.53
N MET A 196 9.92 -7.51 -5.53
CA MET A 196 10.30 -7.39 -6.93
C MET A 196 10.64 -5.93 -7.29
N VAL A 197 11.81 -5.68 -7.87
CA VAL A 197 12.23 -4.33 -8.27
C VAL A 197 12.30 -4.09 -9.77
N GLU A 198 12.49 -5.14 -10.57
CA GLU A 198 12.63 -5.02 -12.00
C GLU A 198 11.27 -5.01 -12.69
N LEU A 199 11.00 -4.02 -13.54
CA LEU A 199 9.78 -3.90 -14.33
C LEU A 199 10.11 -3.90 -15.83
N PRO A 200 9.31 -4.57 -16.68
CA PRO A 200 9.40 -4.44 -18.13
C PRO A 200 9.21 -2.99 -18.58
N GLU A 201 10.03 -2.53 -19.53
CA GLU A 201 10.00 -1.15 -20.06
C GLU A 201 8.62 -0.78 -20.61
N GLU A 202 7.96 -1.72 -21.30
CA GLU A 202 6.63 -1.51 -21.84
C GLU A 202 5.55 -1.27 -20.77
N ILE A 203 5.73 -1.80 -19.55
CA ILE A 203 4.80 -1.55 -18.44
C ILE A 203 5.12 -0.20 -17.81
N ILE A 204 6.41 0.13 -17.66
CA ILE A 204 6.84 1.43 -17.16
C ILE A 204 6.22 2.54 -18.00
N ASP A 205 6.20 2.44 -19.32
CA ASP A 205 5.62 3.47 -20.19
C ASP A 205 4.10 3.63 -20.08
N GLU A 206 3.40 2.57 -19.67
CA GLU A 206 1.94 2.53 -19.62
C GLU A 206 1.33 2.99 -18.30
N ILE A 207 2.05 2.84 -17.18
CA ILE A 207 1.54 3.17 -15.85
C ILE A 207 1.69 4.64 -15.50
N ASP A 208 0.76 5.16 -14.70
CA ASP A 208 0.77 6.55 -14.23
C ASP A 208 1.60 6.71 -12.94
N PHE A 209 1.67 5.68 -12.12
CA PHE A 209 2.40 5.66 -10.85
C PHE A 209 2.89 4.26 -10.50
N TYR A 210 3.81 4.14 -9.55
CA TYR A 210 4.37 2.87 -9.10
C TYR A 210 3.71 2.40 -7.80
N MET A 211 3.35 1.12 -7.77
CA MET A 211 2.95 0.40 -6.55
C MET A 211 3.90 -0.78 -6.36
N TYR A 212 4.45 -0.90 -5.16
CA TYR A 212 5.32 -2.00 -4.80
C TYR A 212 4.93 -2.60 -3.45
N GLN A 213 5.35 -3.84 -3.24
CA GLN A 213 5.02 -4.64 -2.07
C GLN A 213 6.30 -5.05 -1.35
N THR A 214 6.36 -4.84 -0.04
CA THR A 214 7.50 -5.24 0.80
C THR A 214 7.17 -6.39 1.75
N GLY A 215 5.90 -6.53 2.16
CA GLY A 215 5.42 -7.63 3.00
C GLY A 215 5.36 -8.98 2.27
N HIS A 216 5.23 -10.12 2.95
CA HIS A 216 5.13 -10.33 4.40
C HIS A 216 6.27 -11.21 4.97
N SER A 217 7.47 -11.13 4.37
CA SER A 217 8.64 -11.84 4.88
C SER A 217 9.28 -11.12 6.06
N ALA A 218 9.60 -11.87 7.12
CA ALA A 218 10.33 -11.37 8.28
C ALA A 218 11.84 -11.69 8.25
N LYS A 219 12.35 -12.16 7.11
CA LYS A 219 13.80 -12.26 6.88
C LYS A 219 14.42 -10.87 6.90
N GLU A 220 15.61 -10.74 7.47
CA GLU A 220 16.24 -9.43 7.64
C GLU A 220 16.50 -8.74 6.30
N SER A 221 16.97 -9.48 5.28
CA SER A 221 17.14 -8.97 3.92
C SER A 221 15.85 -8.40 3.32
N ASP A 222 14.71 -8.97 3.68
CA ASP A 222 13.42 -8.61 3.08
C ASP A 222 12.81 -7.41 3.80
N LYS A 223 13.12 -7.24 5.09
CA LYS A 223 12.78 -6.01 5.84
C LYS A 223 13.45 -4.78 5.25
N GLU A 224 14.70 -4.90 4.76
CA GLU A 224 15.44 -3.80 4.12
C GLU A 224 14.72 -3.27 2.86
N MET A 225 13.88 -4.09 2.23
CA MET A 225 13.13 -3.70 1.03
C MET A 225 12.17 -2.53 1.25
N CYS A 226 11.81 -2.23 2.52
CA CYS A 226 11.06 -1.02 2.86
C CYS A 226 11.75 0.27 2.39
N TYR A 227 13.09 0.32 2.40
CA TYR A 227 13.84 1.48 1.91
C TYR A 227 14.62 1.20 0.61
N GLN A 228 15.04 -0.04 0.37
CA GLN A 228 15.80 -0.36 -0.85
C GLN A 228 14.95 -0.28 -2.12
N MET A 229 13.67 -0.66 -2.07
CA MET A 229 12.80 -0.59 -3.25
C MET A 229 12.57 0.86 -3.69
N PRO A 230 12.22 1.81 -2.80
CA PRO A 230 12.16 3.21 -3.20
C PRO A 230 13.45 3.77 -3.78
N GLU A 231 14.58 3.48 -3.15
CA GLU A 231 15.89 3.91 -3.63
C GLU A 231 16.18 3.35 -5.04
N TYR A 232 15.84 2.08 -5.28
CA TYR A 232 15.98 1.46 -6.60
C TYR A 232 15.08 2.13 -7.64
N PHE A 233 13.80 2.32 -7.35
CA PHE A 233 12.84 2.91 -8.30
C PHE A 233 13.23 4.35 -8.66
N LEU A 234 13.64 5.15 -7.66
CA LEU A 234 14.09 6.53 -7.88
C LEU A 234 15.37 6.63 -8.71
N THR A 235 16.23 5.61 -8.64
CA THR A 235 17.51 5.59 -9.36
C THR A 235 17.35 5.06 -10.79
N ASN A 236 16.52 4.04 -10.98
CA ASN A 236 16.49 3.28 -12.24
C ASN A 236 15.31 3.63 -13.15
N TYR A 237 14.26 4.29 -12.64
CA TYR A 237 13.04 4.55 -13.40
C TYR A 237 12.67 6.04 -13.52
N PRO A 238 11.90 6.42 -14.57
CA PRO A 238 11.38 7.77 -14.69
C PRO A 238 10.59 8.22 -13.45
N VAL A 239 10.68 9.49 -13.10
CA VAL A 239 9.96 10.04 -11.94
C VAL A 239 8.44 9.90 -12.12
N LYS A 240 7.82 9.12 -11.23
CA LYS A 240 6.38 8.97 -11.05
C LYS A 240 6.05 8.88 -9.55
N PRO A 241 4.79 9.10 -9.14
CA PRO A 241 4.40 8.88 -7.75
C PRO A 241 4.69 7.42 -7.36
N LEU A 242 5.19 7.22 -6.15
CA LEU A 242 5.63 5.91 -5.67
C LEU A 242 4.98 5.62 -4.32
N ILE A 243 4.35 4.45 -4.20
CA ILE A 243 3.58 4.02 -3.03
C ILE A 243 4.04 2.62 -2.62
N ASN A 244 4.35 2.43 -1.33
CA ASN A 244 4.33 1.08 -0.75
C ASN A 244 2.86 0.68 -0.55
N SER A 245 2.36 -0.18 -1.42
CA SER A 245 0.95 -0.54 -1.47
C SER A 245 0.60 -1.77 -0.64
N GLU A 246 1.61 -2.52 -0.21
CA GLU A 246 1.46 -3.74 0.60
C GLU A 246 2.72 -3.95 1.45
N PRO A 247 2.92 -3.10 2.49
CA PRO A 247 3.88 -3.39 3.54
C PRO A 247 3.39 -4.56 4.40
N CYS A 248 4.16 -4.95 5.43
CA CYS A 248 3.69 -5.98 6.35
C CYS A 248 2.36 -5.58 7.01
N TYR A 249 1.43 -6.53 7.10
CA TYR A 249 0.13 -6.28 7.73
C TYR A 249 0.17 -6.52 9.23
N GLU A 250 -0.57 -5.74 9.98
CA GLU A 250 -0.62 -5.89 11.43
C GLU A 250 -1.25 -7.23 11.82
N SER A 251 -0.55 -7.96 12.68
CA SER A 251 -0.88 -9.31 13.14
C SER A 251 -0.94 -10.39 12.05
N ILE A 252 -0.48 -10.15 10.82
CA ILE A 252 -0.29 -11.24 9.86
C ILE A 252 0.88 -12.12 10.28
N GLY A 253 0.76 -13.43 10.07
CA GLY A 253 1.85 -14.37 10.28
C GLY A 253 3.03 -14.08 9.35
N TYR A 254 4.23 -14.45 9.78
CA TYR A 254 5.39 -14.35 8.90
C TYR A 254 5.27 -15.35 7.74
N ALA A 255 5.60 -14.89 6.53
CA ALA A 255 5.60 -15.73 5.34
C ALA A 255 6.46 -16.99 5.50
N GLY A 256 6.06 -18.08 4.85
CA GLY A 256 6.73 -19.37 4.83
C GLY A 256 6.44 -20.25 6.05
N ASN A 257 5.27 -20.10 6.69
CA ASN A 257 4.91 -20.79 7.94
C ASN A 257 5.91 -20.52 9.10
N MET A 258 6.55 -19.35 9.10
CA MET A 258 7.51 -19.01 10.15
C MET A 258 6.76 -18.57 11.41
N TYR A 259 7.20 -19.04 12.58
CA TYR A 259 6.59 -18.68 13.85
C TYR A 259 6.80 -17.18 14.14
N GLY A 260 5.68 -16.47 14.32
CA GLY A 260 5.66 -15.06 14.67
C GLY A 260 4.66 -14.27 13.83
N ARG A 261 4.42 -13.02 14.24
CA ARG A 261 3.49 -12.09 13.59
C ARG A 261 4.11 -10.71 13.57
N PHE A 262 3.75 -9.92 12.57
CA PHE A 262 4.12 -8.50 12.57
C PHE A 262 3.29 -7.74 13.61
N HIS A 263 3.95 -6.93 14.40
CA HIS A 263 3.36 -6.13 15.46
C HIS A 263 3.35 -4.65 15.08
N GLN A 264 2.78 -3.85 15.99
CA GLN A 264 2.60 -2.42 15.81
C GLN A 264 3.92 -1.69 15.46
N PHE A 265 5.04 -2.07 16.10
CA PHE A 265 6.36 -1.53 15.76
C PHE A 265 6.77 -1.84 14.31
N ASP A 266 6.58 -3.09 13.85
CA ASP A 266 7.03 -3.52 12.53
C ASP A 266 6.35 -2.74 11.41
N ILE A 267 5.04 -2.51 11.55
CA ILE A 267 4.28 -1.76 10.55
C ILE A 267 4.65 -0.27 10.54
N ARG A 268 5.00 0.33 11.68
CA ARG A 268 5.45 1.73 11.78
C ARG A 268 6.81 1.87 11.12
N ARG A 269 7.72 0.95 11.43
CA ARG A 269 9.04 0.85 10.82
C ARG A 269 8.93 0.74 9.30
N ALA A 270 8.11 -0.19 8.80
CA ALA A 270 7.90 -0.36 7.36
C ALA A 270 7.37 0.92 6.69
N ALA A 271 6.40 1.60 7.30
CA ALA A 271 5.84 2.84 6.79
C ALA A 271 6.86 3.97 6.74
N TRP A 272 7.49 4.30 7.87
CA TRP A 272 8.43 5.43 7.94
C TRP A 272 9.68 5.19 7.10
N GLN A 273 10.18 3.96 7.05
CA GLN A 273 11.31 3.64 6.17
C GLN A 273 10.95 3.81 4.70
N SER A 274 9.75 3.40 4.29
CA SER A 274 9.25 3.58 2.91
C SER A 274 9.11 5.07 2.54
N LEU A 275 8.47 5.84 3.42
CA LEU A 275 8.18 7.25 3.18
C LEU A 275 9.46 8.09 3.09
N LEU A 276 10.41 7.88 4.03
CA LEU A 276 11.68 8.62 4.07
C LEU A 276 12.69 8.12 3.03
N ALA A 277 12.51 6.93 2.48
CA ALA A 277 13.25 6.47 1.30
C ALA A 277 12.68 7.00 -0.03
N GLY A 278 11.59 7.78 0.02
CA GLY A 278 11.08 8.56 -1.10
C GLY A 278 9.79 8.03 -1.73
N ALA A 279 9.20 6.94 -1.22
CA ALA A 279 7.84 6.51 -1.57
C ALA A 279 6.79 7.38 -0.86
N SER A 280 6.87 8.69 -1.07
CA SER A 280 6.14 9.70 -0.30
C SER A 280 4.80 10.13 -0.92
N ALA A 281 4.41 9.54 -2.06
CA ALA A 281 3.10 9.79 -2.67
C ALA A 281 1.95 9.18 -1.85
N GLY A 282 2.25 8.14 -1.06
CA GLY A 282 1.28 7.43 -0.25
C GLY A 282 1.84 6.23 0.48
N ILE A 283 1.01 5.69 1.37
CA ILE A 283 1.27 4.46 2.12
C ILE A 283 -0.04 3.70 2.30
N THR A 284 0.04 2.37 2.31
CA THR A 284 -1.11 1.52 2.57
C THR A 284 -0.93 0.75 3.86
N TYR A 285 -1.95 0.80 4.72
CA TYR A 285 -2.07 -0.06 5.89
C TYR A 285 -2.80 -1.35 5.51
N GLY A 286 -2.49 -2.45 6.21
CA GLY A 286 -3.37 -3.61 6.21
C GLY A 286 -3.27 -4.38 7.52
N ALA A 287 -4.28 -5.20 7.76
CA ALA A 287 -4.37 -6.04 8.95
C ALA A 287 -4.83 -7.44 8.56
N GLY A 288 -4.23 -8.47 9.17
CA GLY A 288 -4.45 -9.88 8.81
C GLY A 288 -5.93 -10.31 8.77
N GLY A 289 -6.75 -9.79 9.68
CA GLY A 289 -8.19 -10.11 9.73
C GLY A 289 -9.06 -9.28 8.79
N VAL A 290 -8.60 -8.09 8.39
CA VAL A 290 -9.38 -7.17 7.54
C VAL A 290 -9.20 -7.50 6.07
N TYR A 291 -7.98 -7.82 5.63
CA TYR A 291 -7.70 -8.02 4.20
C TYR A 291 -8.51 -9.19 3.61
N SER A 292 -8.62 -10.29 4.37
CA SER A 292 -9.33 -11.51 3.98
C SER A 292 -10.77 -11.54 4.50
N TRP A 293 -11.12 -10.57 5.36
CA TRP A 293 -12.39 -10.46 6.06
C TRP A 293 -12.75 -11.71 6.88
N HIS A 294 -11.93 -12.02 7.88
CA HIS A 294 -12.08 -13.24 8.66
C HIS A 294 -13.22 -13.17 9.69
N GLU A 295 -13.90 -14.29 9.91
CA GLU A 295 -14.92 -14.45 10.95
C GLU A 295 -14.65 -15.71 11.78
N TYR A 296 -15.14 -15.74 13.02
CA TYR A 296 -15.01 -16.93 13.87
C TYR A 296 -15.57 -18.19 13.21
N GLY A 297 -14.81 -19.28 13.27
CA GLY A 297 -15.22 -20.58 12.77
C GLY A 297 -15.19 -20.72 11.25
N LYS A 298 -14.75 -19.70 10.51
CA LYS A 298 -14.52 -19.78 9.06
C LYS A 298 -13.14 -20.33 8.77
N HIS A 299 -13.06 -21.19 7.75
CA HIS A 299 -11.77 -21.66 7.28
C HIS A 299 -10.99 -20.51 6.62
N PHE A 300 -9.69 -20.49 6.86
CA PHE A 300 -8.73 -19.65 6.16
C PHE A 300 -7.61 -20.58 5.71
N SER A 301 -7.32 -20.66 4.40
CA SER A 301 -6.37 -21.66 3.90
C SER A 301 -4.93 -21.24 4.19
N PRO A 302 -4.22 -21.91 5.13
CA PRO A 302 -2.88 -21.49 5.52
C PRO A 302 -1.80 -22.09 4.62
N CYS A 303 -2.16 -22.85 3.56
CA CYS A 303 -1.23 -23.73 2.86
C CYS A 303 -0.88 -23.30 1.42
N ILE A 304 -1.57 -22.33 0.83
CA ILE A 304 -1.33 -21.92 -0.57
C ILE A 304 -0.74 -20.50 -0.58
N GLY A 305 0.33 -20.27 -1.34
CA GLY A 305 1.08 -19.01 -1.38
C GLY A 305 2.07 -18.83 -0.24
N GLU A 306 2.06 -17.67 0.41
CA GLU A 306 3.00 -17.32 1.48
C GLU A 306 2.73 -18.07 2.79
N GLY A 307 1.59 -18.76 2.94
CA GLY A 307 1.33 -19.68 4.06
C GLY A 307 1.28 -19.01 5.43
N PHE A 308 0.23 -18.21 5.65
CA PHE A 308 0.02 -17.45 6.87
C PHE A 308 -0.76 -18.23 7.93
N ASP A 309 -0.48 -17.92 9.20
CA ASP A 309 -1.26 -18.42 10.33
C ASP A 309 -2.65 -17.75 10.39
N MET A 310 -3.61 -18.43 11.03
CA MET A 310 -5.01 -18.02 11.06
C MET A 310 -5.16 -16.57 11.58
N PRO A 311 -5.88 -15.69 10.87
CA PRO A 311 -6.05 -14.31 11.30
C PRO A 311 -7.06 -14.20 12.46
N HIS A 312 -7.02 -13.09 13.19
CA HIS A 312 -8.14 -12.76 14.07
C HIS A 312 -9.36 -12.34 13.23
N PRO A 313 -10.59 -12.47 13.78
CA PRO A 313 -11.78 -11.92 13.14
C PRO A 313 -11.63 -10.43 12.82
N TRP A 314 -12.24 -10.00 11.72
CA TRP A 314 -12.11 -8.65 11.19
C TRP A 314 -12.52 -7.59 12.21
N GLN A 315 -13.47 -7.87 13.10
CA GLN A 315 -13.91 -6.94 14.14
C GLN A 315 -12.77 -6.61 15.12
N ILE A 316 -11.94 -7.61 15.48
CA ILE A 316 -10.77 -7.38 16.32
C ILE A 316 -9.71 -6.64 15.51
N ALA A 317 -9.42 -7.12 14.30
CA ALA A 317 -8.37 -6.57 13.45
C ALA A 317 -8.62 -5.11 13.03
N LEU A 318 -9.88 -4.72 12.83
CA LEU A 318 -10.28 -3.34 12.52
C LEU A 318 -9.86 -2.37 13.63
N HIS A 319 -9.85 -2.83 14.89
CA HIS A 319 -9.54 -2.01 16.06
C HIS A 319 -8.07 -2.06 16.49
N TYR A 320 -7.20 -2.69 15.70
CA TYR A 320 -5.78 -2.69 16.02
C TYR A 320 -5.21 -1.26 16.08
N PRO A 321 -4.26 -1.02 17.01
CA PRO A 321 -3.73 0.31 17.26
C PRO A 321 -2.87 0.83 16.10
N GLY A 322 -2.26 -0.05 15.29
CA GLY A 322 -1.42 0.36 14.19
C GLY A 322 -2.11 1.20 13.11
N ALA A 323 -3.42 1.02 12.93
CA ALA A 323 -4.22 1.89 12.05
C ALA A 323 -4.24 3.36 12.54
N TRP A 324 -4.16 3.60 13.85
CA TRP A 324 -4.01 4.94 14.41
C TRP A 324 -2.59 5.48 14.26
N ASP A 325 -1.56 4.62 14.30
CA ASP A 325 -0.18 5.04 13.95
C ASP A 325 -0.10 5.55 12.52
N TYR A 326 -0.76 4.85 11.60
CA TYR A 326 -0.86 5.24 10.19
C TYR A 326 -1.69 6.53 10.01
N SER A 327 -2.76 6.72 10.82
CA SER A 327 -3.50 7.98 10.87
C SER A 327 -2.59 9.17 11.23
N ASP A 328 -1.68 8.98 12.19
CA ASP A 328 -0.76 10.03 12.61
C ASP A 328 0.24 10.42 11.51
N ILE A 329 0.67 9.47 10.68
CA ILE A 329 1.48 9.77 9.47
C ILE A 329 0.74 10.80 8.61
N LYS A 330 -0.54 10.57 8.32
CA LYS A 330 -1.34 11.52 7.53
C LYS A 330 -1.46 12.88 8.22
N HIS A 331 -1.63 12.92 9.53
CA HIS A 331 -1.67 14.17 10.28
C HIS A 331 -0.34 14.93 10.19
N ILE A 332 0.80 14.26 10.33
CA ILE A 332 2.14 14.85 10.18
C ILE A 332 2.31 15.40 8.76
N PHE A 333 1.95 14.63 7.73
CA PHE A 333 2.02 15.09 6.34
C PHE A 333 1.15 16.33 6.11
N CYS A 334 -0.04 16.41 6.71
CA CYS A 334 -0.88 17.61 6.64
C CYS A 334 -0.32 18.79 7.44
N GLU A 335 0.15 18.57 8.67
CA GLU A 335 0.71 19.61 9.56
C GLU A 335 1.92 20.30 8.92
N TYR A 336 2.85 19.50 8.40
CA TYR A 336 4.07 19.98 7.75
C TYR A 336 3.92 20.20 6.24
N LYS A 337 2.71 20.00 5.69
CA LYS A 337 2.35 20.18 4.27
C LYS A 337 3.27 19.40 3.32
N ILE A 338 3.70 18.21 3.73
CA ILE A 338 4.63 17.36 2.98
C ILE A 338 3.98 16.93 1.66
N THR A 339 4.71 17.10 0.57
CA THR A 339 4.31 16.64 -0.78
C THR A 339 5.23 15.57 -1.33
N ASP A 340 6.53 15.75 -1.15
CA ASP A 340 7.56 14.92 -1.76
C ASP A 340 8.83 14.96 -0.91
N LEU A 341 9.04 13.89 -0.13
CA LEU A 341 10.23 13.72 0.69
C LEU A 341 11.42 13.34 -0.19
N ASN A 342 12.52 14.08 -0.05
CA ASN A 342 13.77 13.81 -0.74
C ASN A 342 14.72 13.08 0.20
N PRO A 343 15.08 11.80 -0.07
CA PRO A 343 16.01 11.07 0.79
C PRO A 343 17.35 11.80 0.90
N ARG A 344 17.87 11.94 2.12
CA ARG A 344 19.15 12.61 2.43
C ARG A 344 20.08 11.71 3.21
N GLN A 345 20.12 10.44 2.84
CA GLN A 345 20.95 9.45 3.53
C GLN A 345 22.45 9.81 3.47
N ASP A 346 22.86 10.65 2.52
CA ASP A 346 24.21 11.20 2.34
C ASP A 346 24.74 12.02 3.53
N ILE A 347 23.86 12.58 4.36
CA ILE A 347 24.27 13.36 5.53
C ILE A 347 24.26 12.57 6.83
N LEU A 348 23.69 11.36 6.86
CA LEU A 348 23.70 10.53 8.06
C LEU A 348 25.05 9.82 8.20
N LEU A 349 25.72 10.01 9.33
CA LEU A 349 27.04 9.42 9.64
C LEU A 349 26.96 8.19 10.57
N ASN A 350 25.76 7.80 11.02
CA ASN A 350 25.59 6.56 11.77
C ASN A 350 25.84 5.36 10.86
N GLU A 351 26.61 4.37 11.33
CA GLU A 351 26.86 3.11 10.63
C GLU A 351 25.64 2.17 10.74
N THR A 352 24.50 2.60 10.21
CA THR A 352 23.26 1.82 10.18
C THR A 352 22.44 2.16 8.94
N LYS A 353 21.75 1.14 8.42
CA LYS A 353 20.78 1.31 7.33
C LYS A 353 19.34 1.48 7.84
N GLU A 354 19.12 1.36 9.14
CA GLU A 354 17.77 1.38 9.74
C GLU A 354 17.23 2.80 9.93
N ILE A 355 18.11 3.74 10.29
CA ILE A 355 17.75 5.16 10.41
C ILE A 355 17.60 5.71 9.00
N ARG A 356 16.45 6.31 8.72
CA ARG A 356 16.16 6.99 7.46
C ARG A 356 15.99 8.48 7.69
N ILE A 357 16.51 9.26 6.77
CA ILE A 357 16.42 10.72 6.78
C ILE A 357 15.95 11.21 5.42
N ALA A 358 14.98 12.12 5.44
CA ALA A 358 14.55 12.84 4.26
C ALA A 358 14.34 14.32 4.54
N GLU A 359 14.45 15.10 3.49
CA GLU A 359 14.29 16.54 3.49
C GLU A 359 13.00 16.94 2.78
N TYR A 360 12.32 17.92 3.36
CA TYR A 360 11.25 18.63 2.69
C TYR A 360 11.25 20.10 3.12
N GLN A 361 11.41 21.01 2.16
CA GLN A 361 11.65 22.42 2.43
C GLN A 361 12.85 22.57 3.38
N ASN A 362 12.77 23.43 4.39
CA ASN A 362 13.85 23.67 5.36
C ASN A 362 13.74 22.74 6.58
N ARG A 363 13.38 21.47 6.37
CA ARG A 363 13.24 20.48 7.46
C ARG A 363 13.84 19.14 7.09
N TYR A 364 14.50 18.51 8.06
CA TYR A 364 14.79 17.08 8.02
C TYR A 364 13.81 16.31 8.90
N PHE A 365 13.33 15.20 8.35
CA PHE A 365 12.56 14.18 9.06
C PHE A 365 13.45 12.95 9.21
N ILE A 366 13.69 12.51 10.45
CA ILE A 366 14.61 11.40 10.75
C ILE A 366 13.86 10.36 11.56
N TYR A 367 13.62 9.19 10.97
CA TYR A 367 13.05 8.06 11.68
C TYR A 367 14.15 7.29 12.40
N VAL A 368 13.99 7.12 13.71
CA VAL A 368 14.93 6.42 14.57
C VAL A 368 14.20 5.25 15.23
N PRO A 369 14.39 4.01 14.74
CA PRO A 369 13.71 2.83 15.29
C PRO A 369 14.25 2.45 16.67
N GLU A 370 15.53 2.71 16.94
CA GLU A 370 16.19 2.38 18.20
C GLU A 370 17.00 3.58 18.69
N ASN A 371 16.84 3.90 19.97
CA ASN A 371 17.38 5.13 20.55
C ASN A 371 18.91 5.18 20.47
N THR A 372 19.43 6.19 19.79
CA THR A 372 20.87 6.41 19.63
C THR A 372 21.15 7.88 19.33
N THR A 373 22.40 8.29 19.49
CA THR A 373 22.84 9.62 19.05
C THR A 373 22.85 9.68 17.53
N ILE A 374 22.11 10.62 16.94
CA ILE A 374 22.14 10.86 15.50
C ILE A 374 23.36 11.73 15.17
N LYS A 375 24.15 11.33 14.18
CA LYS A 375 25.35 12.04 13.72
C LYS A 375 25.11 12.54 12.30
N LEU A 376 25.22 13.85 12.09
CA LEU A 376 24.93 14.49 10.81
C LEU A 376 26.15 15.25 10.25
N LYS A 377 26.32 15.16 8.94
CA LYS A 377 27.30 15.93 8.16
C LYS A 377 26.74 17.31 7.79
N MET A 378 26.61 18.19 8.78
CA MET A 378 26.12 19.57 8.61
C MET A 378 26.64 20.49 9.73
N ASP A 379 26.44 21.81 9.60
CA ASP A 379 26.73 22.74 10.70
C ASP A 379 25.59 22.71 11.74
N ILE A 380 25.94 22.55 13.00
CA ILE A 380 25.01 22.59 14.12
C ILE A 380 24.26 23.93 14.21
N ASN A 381 24.87 25.02 13.73
CA ASN A 381 24.29 26.35 13.74
C ASN A 381 23.17 26.52 12.71
N ASP A 382 23.07 25.63 11.72
CA ASP A 382 22.01 25.65 10.71
C ASP A 382 20.67 25.17 11.28
N ILE A 383 20.70 24.36 12.35
CA ILE A 383 19.49 23.87 13.00
C ILE A 383 18.85 25.00 13.82
N GLU A 384 17.56 25.24 13.65
CA GLU A 384 16.76 26.18 14.44
C GLU A 384 16.13 25.49 15.65
N SER A 385 15.39 24.40 15.40
CA SER A 385 14.64 23.67 16.42
C SER A 385 14.66 22.17 16.15
N ILE A 386 14.44 21.37 17.19
CA ILE A 386 14.31 19.91 17.09
C ILE A 386 13.09 19.50 17.91
N ILE A 387 12.13 18.85 17.27
CA ILE A 387 11.00 18.19 17.92
C ILE A 387 11.19 16.69 17.74
N ILE A 388 11.07 15.93 18.83
CA ILE A 388 11.11 14.47 18.81
C ILE A 388 9.72 13.96 19.13
N LEU A 389 9.11 13.22 18.22
CA LEU A 389 7.79 12.63 18.39
C LEU A 389 7.92 11.14 18.71
N ASP A 390 7.43 10.73 19.88
CA ASP A 390 7.21 9.32 20.23
C ASP A 390 6.07 8.75 19.38
N LEU A 391 6.39 7.80 18.51
CA LEU A 391 5.42 7.24 17.57
C LEU A 391 4.45 6.24 18.22
N GLU A 392 4.73 5.80 19.45
CA GLU A 392 3.80 4.94 20.20
C GLU A 392 2.89 5.78 21.10
N THR A 393 3.41 6.74 21.86
CA THR A 393 2.59 7.49 22.84
C THR A 393 2.15 8.87 22.37
N ARG A 394 2.68 9.36 21.25
CA ARG A 394 2.42 10.69 20.65
C ARG A 394 2.89 11.85 21.52
N ARG A 395 3.75 11.56 22.49
CA ARG A 395 4.42 12.58 23.29
C ARG A 395 5.48 13.28 22.44
N LYS A 396 5.67 14.57 22.72
CA LYS A 396 6.67 15.40 22.05
C LYS A 396 7.73 15.81 23.06
N GLU A 397 8.99 15.65 22.70
CA GLU A 397 10.17 16.11 23.44
C GLU A 397 10.87 17.21 22.62
N ILE A 398 11.45 18.20 23.30
CA ILE A 398 12.32 19.20 22.65
C ILE A 398 13.72 18.59 22.59
N GLY A 399 14.23 18.37 21.39
CA GLY A 399 15.54 17.77 21.19
C GLY A 399 16.69 18.75 21.39
N ASN A 400 17.83 18.22 21.82
CA ASN A 400 19.08 18.95 21.94
C ASN A 400 20.08 18.52 20.87
N LYS A 401 21.03 19.40 20.61
CA LYS A 401 22.14 19.19 19.68
C LYS A 401 23.44 19.64 20.30
N TYR A 402 24.53 18.96 19.99
CA TYR A 402 25.88 19.31 20.42
C TYR A 402 26.90 18.97 19.32
N LYS A 403 28.08 19.57 19.42
CA LYS A 403 29.19 19.30 18.50
C LYS A 403 30.21 18.41 19.18
N LYS A 404 30.57 17.30 18.53
CA LYS A 404 31.61 16.39 19.02
C LYS A 404 32.55 16.04 17.87
N ASP A 405 33.85 16.25 18.08
CA ASP A 405 34.90 15.97 17.09
C ASP A 405 34.60 16.59 15.70
N GLY A 406 34.01 17.79 15.69
CA GLY A 406 33.63 18.49 14.46
C GLY A 406 32.27 18.09 13.87
N ILE A 407 31.64 17.02 14.36
CA ILE A 407 30.39 16.46 13.85
C ILE A 407 29.18 17.04 14.60
N CYS A 408 28.10 17.32 13.87
CA CYS A 408 26.81 17.68 14.46
C CYS A 408 26.12 16.43 15.02
N CYS A 409 25.83 16.42 16.32
CA CYS A 409 25.15 15.32 16.99
C CYS A 409 23.79 15.79 17.52
N LEU A 410 22.75 14.98 17.33
CA LEU A 410 21.47 15.14 18.02
C LEU A 410 21.43 14.18 19.20
N GLU A 411 21.01 14.66 20.37
CA GLU A 411 20.94 13.84 21.58
C GLU A 411 19.92 12.71 21.46
N MET A 412 20.19 11.65 22.22
CA MET A 412 19.23 10.56 22.45
C MET A 412 17.97 11.10 23.11
N HIS A 413 16.83 10.57 22.71
CA HIS A 413 15.54 10.89 23.32
C HIS A 413 15.31 10.12 24.63
N THR A 414 14.27 10.49 25.38
CA THR A 414 13.90 9.81 26.63
C THR A 414 12.86 8.70 26.47
N PHE A 415 12.22 8.60 25.30
CA PHE A 415 11.20 7.57 25.02
C PHE A 415 11.79 6.16 24.88
N GLY A 416 10.96 5.14 25.14
CA GLY A 416 11.34 3.73 25.08
C GLY A 416 11.09 3.03 23.73
N HIS A 417 10.58 3.76 22.73
CA HIS A 417 10.13 3.23 21.45
C HIS A 417 10.66 4.09 20.29
N ASP A 418 10.28 3.72 19.07
CA ASP A 418 10.68 4.42 17.85
C ASP A 418 10.14 5.85 17.80
N VAL A 419 10.94 6.74 17.24
CA VAL A 419 10.63 8.17 17.18
C VAL A 419 10.83 8.75 15.79
N LEU A 420 10.16 9.88 15.54
CA LEU A 420 10.44 10.76 14.42
C LEU A 420 11.04 12.07 14.95
N TYR A 421 12.29 12.36 14.58
CA TYR A 421 12.87 13.69 14.77
C TYR A 421 12.44 14.59 13.61
N ILE A 422 12.00 15.78 13.95
CA ILE A 422 11.66 16.86 13.03
C ILE A 422 12.63 18.00 13.34
N VAL A 423 13.61 18.16 12.47
CA VAL A 423 14.70 19.12 12.61
C VAL A 423 14.42 20.29 11.68
N GLU A 424 14.06 21.44 12.24
CA GLU A 424 13.87 22.66 11.44
C GLU A 424 15.22 23.35 11.25
N LEU A 425 15.47 23.78 10.01
CA LEU A 425 16.65 24.53 9.64
C LEU A 425 16.31 26.02 9.58
N LYS A 426 17.28 26.87 9.93
CA LYS A 426 17.17 28.32 9.75
C LYS A 426 16.96 28.61 8.27
N ASN A 427 16.07 29.55 7.97
CA ASN A 427 15.96 30.09 6.61
C ASN A 427 17.28 30.81 6.27
N ILE A 428 18.02 30.29 5.29
CA ILE A 428 19.23 30.91 4.73
C ILE A 428 18.84 31.84 3.59
#